data_AF-A0A8J7DVN6-F1
#
_entry.id   AF-A0A8J7DVN6-F1
#
_cell.length_a   1.000
_cell.length_b   1.000
_cell.length_c   1.000
_cell.angle_alpha   90.00
_cell.angle_beta   90.00
_cell.angle_gamma   90.00
#
_symmetry.space_group_name_H-M   'P 1'
#
loop_
_entity.id
_entity.type
_entity.pdbx_description
1 polymer ?
#
loop_
_entity_poly.entity_id
_entity_poly.type
_entity_poly.pdbx_seq_one_letter_code
_entity_poly.pdbx_strand_id
1 'polypeptide(L)'
;MTVESNQPILVSIVPNLLGGEGHIIDYHKSVAQAANLLGWEHCVVCVPDAKVKELPDNWYGELRGGDLEAEGNLWEKLTRVRQSLQLGHSIAEFIKGQIATQSRPTIIFLERFIHLQLFSLAIALLLLPRQNLSVWILYRRDTHRSKTRWIYKGLNKLIKTLLPPQQFHLLADSEPLGESLSNYFEETVTVMPIPHTDITHRDRFPRKNNEIICWWSGPPREEKGWEVIKQLASYSSSLPQKICIVAAQSSKLGECQGSIAIRLVEDNLARSDYLKWMNTCDFILLPYDSVAYRERTSGIFTECIIAGKTPLVTAKTWMAKELSKYDLKESILSWDDLSEIIQKIVFIENNSESKKKLYLMQQEYLALHNLKSYAKTMQEIGRFW
;
A
#
# COMPACT_ATOMS: atom_id res chain seq x y z
N MET A 1 -18.77 -6.63 -38.65
CA MET A 1 -18.62 -5.33 -37.97
C MET A 1 -18.52 -5.62 -36.49
N THR A 2 -17.29 -5.69 -35.97
CA THR A 2 -17.04 -5.71 -34.52
C THR A 2 -17.45 -4.35 -33.98
N VAL A 3 -18.40 -4.31 -33.05
CA VAL A 3 -18.75 -3.09 -32.33
C VAL A 3 -17.46 -2.61 -31.65
N GLU A 4 -16.92 -1.47 -32.08
CA GLU A 4 -15.81 -0.84 -31.37
C GLU A 4 -16.27 -0.59 -29.94
N SER A 5 -15.65 -1.30 -29.00
CA SER A 5 -15.93 -1.16 -27.59
C SER A 5 -15.54 0.26 -27.16
N ASN A 6 -16.53 1.13 -26.90
CA ASN A 6 -16.28 2.46 -26.35
C ASN A 6 -15.87 2.42 -24.86
N GLN A 7 -15.48 1.25 -24.35
CA GLN A 7 -15.08 1.08 -22.96
C GLN A 7 -13.68 1.68 -22.74
N PRO A 8 -13.44 2.32 -21.58
CA PRO A 8 -12.13 2.84 -21.23
C PRO A 8 -11.02 1.78 -21.24
N ILE A 9 -9.80 2.22 -21.55
CA ILE A 9 -8.57 1.49 -21.24
C ILE A 9 -7.85 2.17 -20.07
N LEU A 10 -7.59 1.42 -19.02
CA LEU A 10 -6.81 1.84 -17.85
C LEU A 10 -5.36 1.40 -18.03
N VAL A 11 -4.45 2.37 -18.13
CA VAL A 11 -3.01 2.15 -18.27
C VAL A 11 -2.33 2.47 -16.95
N SER A 12 -1.90 1.44 -16.22
CA SER A 12 -1.09 1.61 -15.01
C SER A 12 0.39 1.80 -15.34
N ILE A 13 0.98 2.92 -14.94
CA ILE A 13 2.41 3.18 -15.11
C ILE A 13 3.14 2.78 -13.83
N VAL A 14 4.04 1.79 -13.92
CA VAL A 14 4.84 1.28 -12.81
C VAL A 14 6.32 1.55 -13.09
N PRO A 15 6.84 2.72 -12.67
CA PRO A 15 8.19 3.12 -13.04
C PRO A 15 9.29 2.33 -12.31
N ASN A 16 8.96 1.57 -11.26
CA ASN A 16 9.90 0.73 -10.53
C ASN A 16 9.19 -0.49 -9.92
N LEU A 17 9.64 -1.70 -10.27
CA LEU A 17 9.08 -2.97 -9.78
C LEU A 17 9.68 -3.43 -8.45
N LEU A 18 10.84 -2.90 -8.05
CA LEU A 18 11.53 -3.24 -6.80
C LEU A 18 11.69 -4.75 -6.57
N GLY A 19 12.07 -5.47 -7.62
CA GLY A 19 12.20 -6.92 -7.60
C GLY A 19 10.90 -7.69 -7.39
N GLY A 20 9.74 -7.06 -7.61
CA GLY A 20 8.42 -7.64 -7.36
C GLY A 20 7.99 -7.58 -5.89
N GLU A 21 8.75 -6.92 -5.03
CA GLU A 21 8.46 -6.80 -3.60
C GLU A 21 7.37 -5.75 -3.31
N GLY A 22 6.78 -5.83 -2.11
CA GLY A 22 5.89 -4.78 -1.60
C GLY A 22 4.50 -4.74 -2.23
N HIS A 23 3.96 -5.91 -2.61
CA HIS A 23 2.59 -6.09 -3.12
C HIS A 23 2.25 -5.33 -4.41
N ILE A 24 3.24 -4.83 -5.17
CA ILE A 24 3.00 -4.10 -6.43
C ILE A 24 2.23 -4.97 -7.42
N ILE A 25 2.69 -6.21 -7.63
CA ILE A 25 2.06 -7.15 -8.56
C ILE A 25 0.65 -7.50 -8.11
N ASP A 26 0.46 -7.87 -6.84
CA ASP A 26 -0.85 -8.25 -6.31
C ASP A 26 -1.84 -7.07 -6.32
N TYR A 27 -1.38 -5.86 -6.01
CA TYR A 27 -2.21 -4.67 -6.08
C TYR A 27 -2.71 -4.43 -7.50
N HIS A 28 -1.82 -4.44 -8.50
CA HIS A 28 -2.21 -4.21 -9.89
C HIS A 28 -3.03 -5.37 -10.48
N LYS A 29 -2.88 -6.61 -9.99
CA LYS A 29 -3.83 -7.70 -10.28
C LYS A 29 -5.23 -7.37 -9.78
N SER A 30 -5.37 -6.83 -8.56
CA SER A 30 -6.66 -6.39 -8.05
C SER A 30 -7.22 -5.16 -8.79
N VAL A 31 -6.37 -4.23 -9.24
CA VAL A 31 -6.79 -3.15 -10.15
C VAL A 31 -7.32 -3.70 -11.48
N ALA A 32 -6.64 -4.70 -12.06
CA ALA A 32 -7.09 -5.38 -13.28
C ALA A 32 -8.47 -6.02 -13.09
N GLN A 33 -8.65 -6.75 -11.98
CA GLN A 33 -9.93 -7.36 -11.63
C GLN A 33 -11.04 -6.31 -11.47
N ALA A 34 -10.74 -5.16 -10.85
CA ALA A 34 -11.72 -4.09 -10.68
C ALA A 34 -12.09 -3.43 -12.01
N ALA A 35 -11.12 -3.19 -12.89
CA ALA A 35 -11.35 -2.71 -14.25
C ALA A 35 -12.23 -3.69 -15.04
N ASN A 36 -11.94 -4.99 -14.96
CA ASN A 36 -12.71 -6.04 -15.62
C ASN A 36 -14.17 -6.10 -15.12
N LEU A 37 -14.42 -5.86 -13.82
CA LEU A 37 -15.78 -5.77 -13.28
C LEU A 37 -16.60 -4.64 -13.91
N LEU A 38 -15.94 -3.60 -14.42
CA LEU A 38 -16.56 -2.48 -15.12
C LEU A 38 -16.62 -2.69 -16.65
N GLY A 39 -16.07 -3.79 -17.16
CA GLY A 39 -15.90 -4.03 -18.59
C GLY A 39 -14.78 -3.19 -19.22
N TRP A 40 -13.89 -2.61 -18.41
CA TRP A 40 -12.74 -1.84 -18.87
C TRP A 40 -11.58 -2.75 -19.21
N GLU A 41 -10.77 -2.31 -20.16
CA GLU A 41 -9.49 -2.95 -20.43
C GLU A 41 -8.43 -2.42 -19.46
N HIS A 42 -7.51 -3.28 -19.02
CA HIS A 42 -6.41 -2.89 -18.13
C HIS A 42 -5.07 -3.44 -18.61
N CYS A 43 -4.11 -2.54 -18.76
CA CYS A 43 -2.72 -2.89 -19.00
C CYS A 43 -1.81 -2.21 -17.98
N VAL A 44 -0.67 -2.84 -17.74
CA VAL A 44 0.39 -2.32 -16.88
C VAL A 44 1.64 -2.14 -17.72
N VAL A 45 2.25 -0.97 -17.67
CA VAL A 45 3.52 -0.71 -18.36
C VAL A 45 4.58 -0.38 -17.31
N CYS A 46 5.71 -1.06 -17.37
CA CYS A 46 6.75 -0.95 -16.35
C CYS A 46 8.16 -0.86 -16.95
N VAL A 47 9.10 -0.38 -16.12
CA VAL A 47 10.53 -0.51 -16.42
C VAL A 47 10.93 -1.97 -16.13
N PRO A 48 11.59 -2.68 -17.06
CA PRO A 48 12.05 -4.05 -16.83
C PRO A 48 12.91 -4.17 -15.57
N ASP A 49 12.69 -5.24 -14.80
CA ASP A 49 13.46 -5.57 -13.61
C ASP A 49 14.02 -6.97 -13.73
N ALA A 50 15.35 -7.11 -13.65
CA ALA A 50 16.04 -8.38 -13.81
C ALA A 50 15.67 -9.43 -12.75
N LYS A 51 15.14 -9.00 -11.60
CA LYS A 51 14.68 -9.91 -10.53
C LYS A 51 13.29 -10.47 -10.80
N VAL A 52 12.51 -9.86 -11.69
CA VAL A 52 11.16 -10.32 -12.06
C VAL A 52 11.27 -11.11 -13.37
N LYS A 53 11.27 -12.44 -13.26
CA LYS A 53 11.51 -13.35 -14.40
C LYS A 53 10.34 -13.40 -15.38
N GLU A 54 9.11 -13.30 -14.88
CA GLU A 54 7.89 -13.43 -15.67
C GLU A 54 6.90 -12.33 -15.26
N LEU A 55 6.38 -11.64 -16.27
CA LEU A 55 5.33 -10.63 -16.11
C LEU A 55 3.97 -11.25 -16.45
N PRO A 56 2.86 -10.84 -15.80
CA PRO A 56 1.52 -11.27 -16.19
C PRO A 56 1.17 -10.89 -17.65
N ASP A 57 0.21 -11.59 -18.26
CA ASP A 57 -0.14 -11.45 -19.70
C ASP A 57 -0.56 -10.04 -20.14
N ASN A 58 -0.94 -9.16 -19.21
CA ASN A 58 -1.31 -7.77 -19.48
C ASN A 58 -0.26 -6.73 -19.03
N TRP A 59 0.98 -7.17 -18.79
CA TRP A 59 2.10 -6.34 -18.35
C TRP A 59 3.16 -6.20 -19.44
N TYR A 60 3.68 -4.99 -19.63
CA TYR A 60 4.58 -4.63 -20.70
C TYR A 60 5.85 -3.98 -20.14
N GLY A 61 6.99 -4.66 -20.31
CA GLY A 61 8.32 -4.17 -19.92
C GLY A 61 8.91 -3.17 -20.92
N GLU A 62 8.14 -2.17 -21.32
CA GLU A 62 8.52 -1.27 -22.44
C GLU A 62 9.03 0.11 -21.99
N LEU A 63 8.89 0.45 -20.69
CA LEU A 63 9.37 1.74 -20.21
C LEU A 63 10.90 1.77 -20.14
N ARG A 64 11.45 2.95 -20.43
CA ARG A 64 12.88 3.25 -20.40
C ARG A 64 13.17 4.33 -19.36
N GLY A 65 14.42 4.52 -18.97
CA GLY A 65 14.81 5.60 -18.05
C GLY A 65 15.58 5.18 -16.80
N GLY A 66 15.88 3.90 -16.62
CA GLY A 66 16.69 3.44 -15.48
C GLY A 66 16.05 3.71 -14.11
N ASP A 67 16.82 3.47 -13.05
CA ASP A 67 16.35 3.66 -11.67
C ASP A 67 16.49 5.12 -11.23
N LEU A 68 15.40 5.87 -11.34
CA LEU A 68 15.32 7.27 -10.89
C LEU A 68 15.35 7.41 -9.36
N GLU A 69 15.11 6.33 -8.61
CA GLU A 69 15.08 6.28 -7.14
C GLU A 69 16.43 5.91 -6.52
N ALA A 70 17.38 5.40 -7.29
CA ALA A 70 18.72 5.06 -6.82
C ALA A 70 19.37 6.21 -6.05
N GLU A 71 20.21 5.94 -5.05
CA GLU A 71 21.03 6.98 -4.42
C GLU A 71 22.17 7.42 -5.35
N GLY A 72 22.67 8.64 -5.20
CA GLY A 72 23.75 9.09 -6.08
C GLY A 72 24.31 10.49 -5.89
N ASN A 73 25.49 10.69 -6.47
CA ASN A 73 26.27 11.93 -6.47
C ASN A 73 25.69 12.98 -7.43
N LEU A 74 26.31 14.16 -7.50
CA LEU A 74 25.80 15.30 -8.28
C LEU A 74 25.69 15.00 -9.80
N TRP A 75 26.65 14.26 -10.35
CA TRP A 75 26.64 13.88 -11.77
C TRP A 75 25.53 12.87 -12.08
N GLU A 76 25.33 11.90 -11.18
CA GLU A 76 24.22 10.94 -11.26
C GLU A 76 22.86 11.62 -11.12
N LYS A 77 22.77 12.77 -10.43
CA LYS A 77 21.55 13.59 -10.39
C LYS A 77 21.28 14.30 -11.72
N LEU A 78 22.31 14.70 -12.46
CA LEU A 78 22.14 15.29 -13.80
C LEU A 78 21.69 14.23 -14.82
N THR A 79 22.24 13.02 -14.76
CA THR A 79 21.81 11.92 -15.65
C THR A 79 20.34 11.53 -15.42
N ARG A 80 19.81 11.71 -14.20
CA ARG A 80 18.39 11.47 -13.87
C ARG A 80 17.43 12.36 -14.64
N VAL A 81 17.82 13.58 -15.00
CA VAL A 81 16.96 14.46 -15.81
C VAL A 81 16.82 13.88 -17.22
N ARG A 82 17.93 13.44 -17.83
CA ARG A 82 17.92 12.75 -19.13
C ARG A 82 17.11 11.45 -19.09
N GLN A 83 17.30 10.67 -18.04
CA GLN A 83 16.54 9.47 -17.76
C GLN A 83 15.04 9.74 -17.61
N SER A 84 14.65 10.84 -16.94
CA SER A 84 13.25 11.25 -16.82
C SER A 84 12.64 11.66 -18.17
N LEU A 85 13.42 12.34 -19.02
CA LEU A 85 13.01 12.62 -20.40
C LEU A 85 12.79 11.33 -21.18
N GLN A 86 13.72 10.38 -21.09
CA GLN A 86 13.61 9.07 -21.73
C GLN A 86 12.38 8.29 -21.25
N LEU A 87 12.10 8.32 -19.94
CA LEU A 87 10.90 7.72 -19.36
C LEU A 87 9.64 8.36 -19.93
N GLY A 88 9.57 9.70 -19.95
CA GLY A 88 8.43 10.42 -20.53
C GLY A 88 8.19 10.09 -22.00
N HIS A 89 9.25 9.99 -22.80
CA HIS A 89 9.16 9.54 -24.20
C HIS A 89 8.64 8.11 -24.31
N SER A 90 9.17 7.17 -23.53
CA SER A 90 8.71 5.76 -23.58
C SER A 90 7.26 5.59 -23.13
N ILE A 91 6.80 6.36 -22.12
CA ILE A 91 5.40 6.40 -21.71
C ILE A 91 4.53 6.89 -22.89
N ALA A 92 4.93 7.97 -23.55
CA ALA A 92 4.19 8.49 -24.69
C ALA A 92 4.18 7.53 -25.89
N GLU A 93 5.30 6.87 -26.19
CA GLU A 93 5.39 5.85 -27.24
C GLU A 93 4.43 4.69 -26.98
N PHE A 94 4.46 4.12 -25.77
CA PHE A 94 3.57 3.04 -25.37
C PHE A 94 2.09 3.45 -25.49
N ILE A 95 1.73 4.60 -24.89
CA ILE A 95 0.35 5.07 -24.89
C ILE A 95 -0.11 5.39 -26.32
N LYS A 96 0.74 5.96 -27.19
CA LYS A 96 0.39 6.13 -28.62
C LYS A 96 0.13 4.80 -29.29
N GLY A 97 0.90 3.75 -28.99
CA GLY A 97 0.65 2.41 -29.51
C GLY A 97 -0.73 1.89 -29.15
N GLN A 98 -1.22 2.20 -27.94
CA GLN A 98 -2.55 1.80 -27.46
C GLN A 98 -3.68 2.73 -27.97
N ILE A 99 -3.44 4.04 -28.03
CA ILE A 99 -4.43 5.07 -28.42
C ILE A 99 -4.59 5.16 -29.94
N ALA A 100 -3.52 5.06 -30.72
CA ALA A 100 -3.55 5.29 -32.18
C ALA A 100 -4.43 4.27 -32.93
N THR A 101 -4.77 3.16 -32.27
CA THR A 101 -5.63 2.14 -32.84
C THR A 101 -7.12 2.37 -32.60
N GLN A 102 -7.53 3.14 -31.59
CA GLN A 102 -8.93 3.16 -31.12
C GLN A 102 -9.24 4.52 -30.47
N SER A 103 -10.26 5.25 -30.92
CA SER A 103 -10.70 6.56 -30.37
C SER A 103 -11.26 6.49 -28.93
N ARG A 104 -10.82 5.52 -28.13
CA ARG A 104 -11.38 5.14 -26.83
C ARG A 104 -10.87 6.06 -25.71
N PRO A 105 -11.69 6.26 -24.66
CA PRO A 105 -11.22 6.89 -23.42
C PRO A 105 -10.03 6.15 -22.83
N THR A 106 -8.96 6.88 -22.50
CA THR A 106 -7.74 6.33 -21.90
C THR A 106 -7.50 6.97 -20.54
N ILE A 107 -7.31 6.14 -19.52
CA ILE A 107 -7.01 6.56 -18.16
C ILE A 107 -5.57 6.18 -17.85
N ILE A 108 -4.71 7.17 -17.59
CA ILE A 108 -3.37 6.94 -17.07
C ILE A 108 -3.45 6.89 -15.55
N PHE A 109 -3.03 5.78 -14.94
CA PHE A 109 -3.00 5.60 -13.49
C PHE A 109 -1.56 5.47 -12.97
N LEU A 110 -1.21 6.30 -11.99
CA LEU A 110 0.12 6.34 -11.39
C LEU A 110 0.00 6.35 -9.86
N GLU A 111 0.57 5.35 -9.18
CA GLU A 111 0.39 5.20 -7.72
C GLU A 111 1.64 5.16 -6.85
N ARG A 112 2.78 4.80 -7.44
CA ARG A 112 4.05 4.75 -6.75
C ARG A 112 5.03 5.53 -7.57
N PHE A 113 5.34 6.72 -7.09
CA PHE A 113 6.21 7.61 -7.81
C PHE A 113 6.97 8.57 -6.91
N ILE A 114 8.10 9.04 -7.44
CA ILE A 114 8.81 10.24 -7.01
C ILE A 114 8.55 11.39 -7.99
N HIS A 115 8.91 12.61 -7.59
CA HIS A 115 8.73 13.82 -8.40
C HIS A 115 9.37 13.73 -9.81
N LEU A 116 10.46 12.98 -10.00
CA LEU A 116 11.08 12.78 -11.32
C LEU A 116 10.21 11.91 -12.25
N GLN A 117 9.55 10.89 -11.72
CA GLN A 117 8.62 10.05 -12.48
C GLN A 117 7.33 10.84 -12.79
N LEU A 118 6.87 11.69 -11.85
CA LEU A 118 5.77 12.63 -12.11
C LEU A 118 6.14 13.66 -13.21
N PHE A 119 7.39 14.14 -13.22
CA PHE A 119 7.89 14.99 -14.30
C PHE A 119 7.93 14.26 -15.64
N SER A 120 8.32 12.99 -15.63
CA SER A 120 8.29 12.12 -16.83
C SER A 120 6.87 11.98 -17.39
N LEU A 121 5.86 11.83 -16.52
CA LEU A 121 4.46 11.85 -16.92
C LEU A 121 4.07 13.19 -17.57
N ALA A 122 4.46 14.33 -16.99
CA ALA A 122 4.19 15.63 -17.59
C ALA A 122 4.79 15.77 -18.99
N ILE A 123 6.01 15.25 -19.21
CA ILE A 123 6.65 15.18 -20.53
C ILE A 123 5.82 14.30 -21.49
N ALA A 124 5.36 13.13 -21.04
CA ALA A 124 4.55 12.25 -21.86
C ALA A 124 3.26 12.94 -22.34
N LEU A 125 2.57 13.67 -21.45
CA LEU A 125 1.35 14.41 -21.78
C LEU A 125 1.54 15.55 -22.78
N LEU A 126 2.76 16.12 -22.86
CA LEU A 126 3.10 17.08 -23.92
C LEU A 126 3.12 16.43 -25.30
N LEU A 127 3.38 15.13 -25.38
CA LEU A 127 3.55 14.37 -26.62
C LEU A 127 2.28 13.61 -27.04
N LEU A 128 1.25 13.55 -26.18
CA LEU A 128 0.03 12.76 -26.39
C LEU A 128 -1.16 13.61 -26.85
N PRO A 129 -2.09 13.04 -27.65
CA PRO A 129 -3.41 13.63 -27.82
C PRO A 129 -4.18 13.58 -26.50
N ARG A 130 -4.87 14.67 -26.16
CA ARG A 130 -5.44 14.87 -24.80
C ARG A 130 -6.96 14.79 -24.75
N GLN A 131 -7.64 14.78 -25.89
CA GLN A 131 -9.11 14.88 -25.96
C GLN A 131 -9.80 13.76 -25.17
N ASN A 132 -9.25 12.54 -25.23
CA ASN A 132 -9.79 11.35 -24.58
C ASN A 132 -8.85 10.81 -23.48
N LEU A 133 -8.06 11.69 -22.84
CA LEU A 133 -7.10 11.30 -21.82
C LEU A 133 -7.46 11.80 -20.41
N SER A 134 -7.52 10.88 -19.44
CA SER A 134 -7.62 11.19 -18.00
C SER A 134 -6.36 10.75 -17.29
N VAL A 135 -5.99 11.46 -16.22
CA VAL A 135 -4.83 11.15 -15.39
C VAL A 135 -5.24 11.05 -13.94
N TRP A 136 -4.98 9.87 -13.36
CA TRP A 136 -5.31 9.50 -11.99
C TRP A 136 -4.02 9.28 -11.21
N ILE A 137 -3.80 10.10 -10.19
CA ILE A 137 -2.57 10.08 -9.38
C ILE A 137 -2.90 9.67 -7.96
N LEU A 138 -2.50 8.45 -7.58
CA LEU A 138 -2.66 7.94 -6.22
C LEU A 138 -1.44 8.25 -5.36
N TYR A 139 -1.62 9.14 -4.40
CA TYR A 139 -0.63 9.44 -3.37
C TYR A 139 -0.79 8.49 -2.18
N ARG A 140 0.27 7.71 -1.90
CA ARG A 140 0.37 6.81 -0.73
C ARG A 140 1.32 7.32 0.35
N ARG A 141 1.87 8.53 0.16
CA ARG A 141 2.84 9.16 1.05
C ARG A 141 2.45 10.61 1.30
N ASP A 142 2.88 11.13 2.44
CA ASP A 142 2.73 12.51 2.90
C ASP A 142 3.65 13.48 2.12
N THR A 143 3.54 13.50 0.79
CA THR A 143 4.40 14.28 -0.12
C THR A 143 4.35 15.78 0.15
N HIS A 144 3.25 16.29 0.73
CA HIS A 144 3.12 17.68 1.18
C HIS A 144 4.10 18.06 2.32
N ARG A 145 4.70 17.08 3.00
CA ARG A 145 5.74 17.27 4.03
C ARG A 145 7.16 17.03 3.50
N SER A 146 7.30 16.54 2.27
CA SER A 146 8.59 16.35 1.64
C SER A 146 9.33 17.67 1.44
N LYS A 147 10.67 17.63 1.48
CA LYS A 147 11.54 18.73 1.05
C LYS A 147 11.27 19.18 -0.39
N THR A 148 10.76 18.27 -1.22
CA THR A 148 10.43 18.52 -2.64
C THR A 148 8.94 18.80 -2.89
N ARG A 149 8.15 19.10 -1.85
CA ARG A 149 6.69 19.31 -1.94
C ARG A 149 6.26 20.29 -3.03
N TRP A 150 6.99 21.39 -3.18
CA TRP A 150 6.70 22.44 -4.16
C TRP A 150 6.84 21.94 -5.61
N ILE A 151 7.73 20.97 -5.86
CA ILE A 151 7.87 20.31 -7.16
C ILE A 151 6.60 19.52 -7.47
N TYR A 152 6.10 18.73 -6.51
CA TYR A 152 4.84 18.01 -6.68
C TYR A 152 3.67 18.97 -6.96
N LYS A 153 3.57 20.08 -6.22
CA LYS A 153 2.51 21.09 -6.44
C LYS A 153 2.59 21.71 -7.84
N GLY A 154 3.80 22.08 -8.28
CA GLY A 154 4.02 22.61 -9.63
C GLY A 154 3.68 21.60 -10.73
N LEU A 155 4.09 20.34 -10.58
CA LEU A 155 3.83 19.28 -11.55
C LEU A 155 2.35 18.90 -11.63
N ASN A 156 1.64 18.79 -10.51
CA ASN A 156 0.19 18.55 -10.52
C ASN A 156 -0.56 19.68 -11.24
N LYS A 157 -0.19 20.94 -10.96
CA LYS A 157 -0.78 22.09 -11.64
C LYS A 157 -0.50 22.03 -13.15
N LEU A 158 0.73 21.73 -13.54
CA LEU A 158 1.09 21.56 -14.95
C LEU A 158 0.26 20.45 -15.61
N ILE A 159 0.25 19.24 -15.04
CA ILE A 159 -0.52 18.10 -15.55
C ILE A 159 -2.00 18.45 -15.72
N LYS A 160 -2.61 19.06 -14.70
CA LYS A 160 -4.00 19.53 -14.75
C LYS A 160 -4.24 20.49 -15.93
N THR A 161 -3.34 21.44 -16.16
CA THR A 161 -3.47 22.40 -17.28
C THR A 161 -3.26 21.79 -18.66
N LEU A 162 -2.59 20.63 -18.75
CA LEU A 162 -2.39 19.94 -20.03
C LEU A 162 -3.62 19.13 -20.45
N LEU A 163 -4.54 18.82 -19.54
CA LEU A 163 -5.70 17.95 -19.75
C LEU A 163 -7.00 18.76 -19.92
N PRO A 164 -8.05 18.17 -20.52
CA PRO A 164 -9.38 18.76 -20.51
C PRO A 164 -9.92 18.95 -19.08
N PRO A 165 -10.91 19.85 -18.88
CA PRO A 165 -11.57 20.00 -17.59
C PRO A 165 -12.08 18.65 -17.05
N GLN A 166 -11.97 18.45 -15.73
CA GLN A 166 -12.44 17.24 -15.03
C GLN A 166 -11.72 15.93 -15.40
N GLN A 167 -10.61 15.98 -16.15
CA GLN A 167 -9.81 14.80 -16.52
C GLN A 167 -8.55 14.59 -15.67
N PHE A 168 -8.41 15.35 -14.58
CA PHE A 168 -7.29 15.22 -13.64
C PHE A 168 -7.82 14.88 -12.25
N HIS A 169 -7.38 13.76 -11.70
CA HIS A 169 -7.86 13.25 -10.42
C HIS A 169 -6.70 12.93 -9.48
N LEU A 170 -6.79 13.49 -8.28
CA LEU A 170 -5.91 13.13 -7.18
C LEU A 170 -6.60 12.11 -6.30
N LEU A 171 -5.87 11.06 -5.94
CA LEU A 171 -6.35 9.94 -5.14
C LEU A 171 -5.46 9.77 -3.91
N ALA A 172 -6.01 9.23 -2.83
CA ALA A 172 -5.30 8.83 -1.61
C ALA A 172 -5.82 7.49 -1.08
N ASP A 173 -5.07 6.86 -0.19
CA ASP A 173 -5.44 5.60 0.44
C ASP A 173 -6.02 5.76 1.86
N SER A 174 -5.99 6.97 2.42
CA SER A 174 -6.61 7.30 3.71
C SER A 174 -7.28 8.67 3.72
N GLU A 175 -8.28 8.84 4.57
CA GLU A 175 -8.96 10.13 4.77
C GLU A 175 -8.00 11.21 5.29
N PRO A 176 -7.14 10.97 6.31
CA PRO A 176 -6.24 12.01 6.80
C PRO A 176 -5.20 12.45 5.77
N LEU A 177 -4.71 11.52 4.95
CA LEU A 177 -3.81 11.86 3.85
C LEU A 177 -4.57 12.63 2.76
N GLY A 178 -5.78 12.18 2.40
CA GLY A 178 -6.64 12.85 1.43
C GLY A 178 -6.95 14.29 1.81
N GLU A 179 -7.34 14.54 3.06
CA GLU A 179 -7.58 15.90 3.58
C GLU A 179 -6.33 16.77 3.51
N SER A 180 -5.19 16.25 3.98
CA SER A 180 -3.92 16.99 4.00
C SER A 180 -3.43 17.34 2.59
N LEU A 181 -3.58 16.41 1.64
CA LEU A 181 -3.23 16.63 0.23
C LEU A 181 -4.23 17.57 -0.45
N SER A 182 -5.52 17.45 -0.15
CA SER A 182 -6.57 18.33 -0.68
C SER A 182 -6.31 19.78 -0.29
N ASN A 183 -6.00 20.02 0.98
CA ASN A 183 -5.63 21.35 1.47
C ASN A 183 -4.32 21.85 0.84
N TYR A 184 -3.35 20.98 0.64
CA TYR A 184 -2.04 21.38 0.09
C TYR A 184 -2.10 21.72 -1.41
N PHE A 185 -2.75 20.88 -2.20
CA PHE A 185 -2.86 21.04 -3.65
C PHE A 185 -3.97 21.99 -4.07
N GLU A 186 -4.92 22.30 -3.17
CA GLU A 186 -6.13 23.08 -3.47
C GLU A 186 -6.99 22.36 -4.53
N GLU A 187 -7.06 21.04 -4.40
CA GLU A 187 -7.75 20.13 -5.33
C GLU A 187 -8.49 19.05 -4.54
N THR A 188 -9.63 18.60 -5.05
CA THR A 188 -10.33 17.47 -4.43
C THR A 188 -9.50 16.20 -4.54
N VAL A 189 -9.35 15.48 -3.43
CA VAL A 189 -8.69 14.18 -3.37
C VAL A 189 -9.71 13.11 -3.04
N THR A 190 -9.80 12.08 -3.88
CA THR A 190 -10.70 10.93 -3.66
C THR A 190 -9.98 9.84 -2.87
N VAL A 191 -10.57 9.38 -1.78
CA VAL A 191 -10.02 8.25 -1.00
C VAL A 191 -10.43 6.95 -1.67
N MET A 192 -9.44 6.13 -2.04
CA MET A 192 -9.64 4.85 -2.71
C MET A 192 -9.73 3.72 -1.68
N PRO A 193 -10.66 2.76 -1.85
CA PRO A 193 -10.63 1.51 -1.11
C PRO A 193 -9.34 0.71 -1.36
N ILE A 194 -9.10 -0.31 -0.54
CA ILE A 194 -8.00 -1.26 -0.76
C ILE A 194 -8.60 -2.50 -1.41
N PRO A 195 -8.18 -2.89 -2.64
CA PRO A 195 -8.88 -3.92 -3.40
C PRO A 195 -8.36 -5.36 -3.15
N HIS A 196 -7.17 -5.52 -2.55
CA HIS A 196 -6.51 -6.83 -2.34
C HIS A 196 -6.81 -7.43 -0.96
N THR A 197 -8.09 -7.48 -0.59
CA THR A 197 -8.53 -7.84 0.77
C THR A 197 -9.11 -9.25 0.88
N ASP A 198 -8.91 -10.08 -0.14
CA ASP A 198 -9.26 -11.50 -0.05
C ASP A 198 -8.26 -12.22 0.86
N ILE A 199 -8.66 -12.38 2.12
CA ILE A 199 -7.89 -13.05 3.19
C ILE A 199 -8.53 -14.39 3.55
N THR A 200 -9.38 -14.93 2.67
CA THR A 200 -10.06 -16.20 2.92
C THR A 200 -9.07 -17.36 2.84
N HIS A 201 -8.62 -17.84 4.00
CA HIS A 201 -7.85 -19.08 4.10
C HIS A 201 -8.35 -19.86 5.31
N ARG A 202 -8.77 -21.11 5.09
CA ARG A 202 -9.34 -21.94 6.17
C ARG A 202 -8.25 -22.58 7.02
N ASP A 203 -7.09 -22.85 6.44
CA ASP A 203 -6.02 -23.53 7.16
C ASP A 203 -5.30 -22.58 8.11
N ARG A 204 -4.86 -23.17 9.23
CA ARG A 204 -4.07 -22.52 10.27
C ARG A 204 -2.87 -23.39 10.58
N PHE A 205 -1.78 -22.78 11.03
CA PHE A 205 -0.66 -23.54 11.59
C PHE A 205 -1.06 -24.13 12.94
N PRO A 206 -0.54 -25.32 13.29
CA PRO A 206 -0.78 -25.93 14.58
C PRO A 206 -0.28 -25.03 15.71
N ARG A 207 -1.07 -24.93 16.79
CA ARG A 207 -0.77 -24.11 17.97
C ARG A 207 -0.50 -25.00 19.18
N LYS A 208 0.33 -24.53 20.11
CA LYS A 208 0.42 -25.15 21.44
C LYS A 208 -0.79 -24.73 22.28
N ASN A 209 -1.24 -25.58 23.19
CA ASN A 209 -2.41 -25.27 24.03
C ASN A 209 -2.18 -23.97 24.83
N ASN A 210 -3.17 -23.07 24.78
CA ASN A 210 -3.21 -21.79 25.50
C ASN A 210 -2.11 -20.76 25.15
N GLU A 211 -1.45 -20.92 24.00
CA GLU A 211 -0.50 -19.95 23.47
C GLU A 211 -1.23 -18.77 22.80
N ILE A 212 -0.78 -17.55 23.09
CA ILE A 212 -1.16 -16.29 22.46
C ILE A 212 -0.10 -15.96 21.41
N ILE A 213 -0.49 -15.93 20.14
CA ILE A 213 0.44 -15.72 19.03
C ILE A 213 0.39 -14.25 18.60
N CYS A 214 1.49 -13.55 18.79
CA CYS A 214 1.70 -12.17 18.38
C CYS A 214 2.61 -12.13 17.14
N TRP A 215 2.12 -11.64 16.01
CA TRP A 215 2.89 -11.60 14.78
C TRP A 215 3.38 -10.19 14.47
N TRP A 216 4.71 -10.03 14.33
CA TRP A 216 5.32 -8.83 13.75
C TRP A 216 5.71 -9.15 12.30
N SER A 217 4.91 -8.66 11.36
CA SER A 217 4.97 -9.11 9.96
C SER A 217 5.98 -8.32 9.12
N GLY A 218 6.78 -9.07 8.36
CA GLY A 218 7.79 -8.57 7.43
C GLY A 218 9.20 -8.45 8.02
N PRO A 219 10.18 -8.08 7.20
CA PRO A 219 11.58 -7.95 7.61
C PRO A 219 11.79 -6.79 8.59
N PRO A 220 12.87 -6.82 9.40
CA PRO A 220 13.14 -5.81 10.40
C PRO A 220 13.44 -4.46 9.76
N ARG A 221 12.76 -3.42 10.27
CA ARG A 221 12.95 -2.03 9.86
C ARG A 221 12.73 -1.10 11.05
N GLU A 222 13.55 -0.06 11.15
CA GLU A 222 13.50 0.92 12.24
C GLU A 222 12.11 1.56 12.35
N GLU A 223 11.55 2.03 11.23
CA GLU A 223 10.24 2.69 11.22
C GLU A 223 9.07 1.75 11.55
N LYS A 224 9.31 0.43 11.53
CA LYS A 224 8.33 -0.60 11.93
C LYS A 224 8.50 -1.04 13.39
N GLY A 225 9.36 -0.37 14.15
CA GLY A 225 9.58 -0.60 15.58
C GLY A 225 10.48 -1.79 15.86
N TRP A 226 11.52 -1.99 15.04
CA TRP A 226 12.48 -3.07 15.23
C TRP A 226 13.04 -3.14 16.66
N GLU A 227 13.54 -2.02 17.18
CA GLU A 227 14.12 -1.98 18.54
C GLU A 227 13.09 -2.32 19.63
N VAL A 228 11.83 -1.92 19.48
CA VAL A 228 10.74 -2.28 20.40
C VAL A 228 10.53 -3.79 20.42
N ILE A 229 10.47 -4.44 19.25
CA ILE A 229 10.28 -5.88 19.15
C ILE A 229 11.47 -6.65 19.74
N LYS A 230 12.69 -6.15 19.53
CA LYS A 230 13.91 -6.73 20.12
C LYS A 230 13.92 -6.65 21.64
N GLN A 231 13.48 -5.52 22.20
CA GLN A 231 13.31 -5.34 23.64
C GLN A 231 12.26 -6.30 24.20
N LEU A 232 11.09 -6.40 23.54
CA LEU A 232 10.05 -7.37 23.91
C LEU A 232 10.56 -8.81 23.89
N ALA A 233 11.25 -9.22 22.82
CA ALA A 233 11.80 -10.58 22.71
C ALA A 233 12.84 -10.91 23.80
N SER A 234 13.57 -9.90 24.28
CA SER A 234 14.57 -10.05 25.35
C SER A 234 13.97 -9.92 26.76
N TYR A 235 12.67 -9.60 26.87
CA TYR A 235 12.02 -9.39 28.15
C TYR A 235 11.85 -10.72 28.91
N SER A 236 12.20 -10.69 30.19
CA SER A 236 11.97 -11.80 31.12
C SER A 236 10.77 -11.47 32.01
N SER A 237 9.67 -12.19 31.80
CA SER A 237 8.42 -12.04 32.54
C SER A 237 8.20 -13.20 33.51
N SER A 238 7.64 -12.90 34.68
CA SER A 238 7.13 -13.90 35.63
C SER A 238 5.71 -14.39 35.29
N LEU A 239 5.06 -13.78 34.29
CA LEU A 239 3.76 -14.24 33.81
C LEU A 239 3.90 -15.61 33.13
N PRO A 240 2.85 -16.46 33.14
CA PRO A 240 2.91 -17.76 32.51
C PRO A 240 3.36 -17.63 31.05
N GLN A 241 4.33 -18.47 30.61
CA GLN A 241 4.92 -18.51 29.27
C GLN A 241 3.88 -18.83 28.17
N LYS A 242 2.95 -17.91 27.93
CA LYS A 242 1.84 -18.06 26.98
C LYS A 242 2.07 -17.28 25.69
N ILE A 243 2.97 -16.30 25.68
CA ILE A 243 3.14 -15.43 24.51
C ILE A 243 4.24 -15.97 23.60
N CYS A 244 3.91 -16.03 22.31
CA CYS A 244 4.83 -16.35 21.24
C CYS A 244 4.90 -15.19 20.25
N ILE A 245 6.09 -14.66 20.01
CA ILE A 245 6.33 -13.69 18.93
C ILE A 245 6.75 -14.44 17.67
N VAL A 246 6.03 -14.20 16.59
CA VAL A 246 6.39 -14.65 15.24
C VAL A 246 7.07 -13.49 14.52
N ALA A 247 8.22 -13.71 13.92
CA ALA A 247 9.00 -12.68 13.23
C ALA A 247 9.81 -13.26 12.07
N ALA A 248 10.24 -12.40 11.15
CA ALA A 248 11.08 -12.78 10.02
C ALA A 248 12.47 -13.29 10.47
N GLN A 249 13.06 -14.25 9.75
CA GLN A 249 14.37 -14.84 10.05
C GLN A 249 15.49 -13.79 10.11
N SER A 250 15.47 -12.82 9.20
CA SER A 250 16.39 -11.68 9.17
C SER A 250 16.41 -10.85 10.46
N SER A 251 15.38 -10.94 11.30
CA SER A 251 15.36 -10.29 12.62
C SER A 251 16.39 -10.88 13.60
N LYS A 252 16.79 -12.15 13.44
CA LYS A 252 17.68 -12.85 14.39
C LYS A 252 17.21 -12.84 15.85
N LEU A 253 15.91 -12.65 16.09
CA LEU A 253 15.34 -12.65 17.45
C LEU A 253 15.47 -13.99 18.19
N GLY A 254 15.76 -15.08 17.48
CA GLY A 254 16.02 -16.38 18.10
C GLY A 254 17.26 -16.41 19.01
N GLU A 255 18.12 -15.40 18.91
CA GLU A 255 19.32 -15.25 19.75
C GLU A 255 19.04 -14.51 21.08
N CYS A 256 17.84 -13.93 21.25
CA CYS A 256 17.47 -13.18 22.44
C CYS A 256 17.32 -14.10 23.68
N GLN A 257 17.91 -13.68 24.81
CA GLN A 257 17.75 -14.36 26.10
C GLN A 257 16.55 -13.78 26.88
N GLY A 258 15.34 -14.08 26.42
CA GLY A 258 14.09 -13.70 27.09
C GLY A 258 13.22 -14.91 27.44
N SER A 259 12.14 -14.67 28.20
CA SER A 259 11.18 -15.74 28.55
C SER A 259 10.05 -15.88 27.52
N ILE A 260 9.98 -14.97 26.54
CA ILE A 260 8.97 -15.00 25.47
C ILE A 260 9.40 -15.99 24.40
N ALA A 261 8.49 -16.87 23.98
CA ALA A 261 8.78 -17.82 22.91
C ALA A 261 8.91 -17.08 21.57
N ILE A 262 9.93 -17.42 20.78
CA ILE A 262 10.16 -16.83 19.46
C ILE A 262 10.00 -17.90 18.37
N ARG A 263 9.27 -17.56 17.30
CA ARG A 263 9.19 -18.36 16.07
C ARG A 263 9.67 -17.52 14.89
N LEU A 264 10.70 -18.00 14.22
CA LEU A 264 11.22 -17.37 13.01
C LEU A 264 10.55 -17.97 11.78
N VAL A 265 10.17 -17.10 10.85
CA VAL A 265 9.57 -17.46 9.55
C VAL A 265 10.36 -16.82 8.42
N GLU A 266 10.21 -17.30 7.19
CA GLU A 266 10.92 -16.72 6.05
C GLU A 266 10.60 -15.23 5.89
N ASP A 267 11.59 -14.45 5.42
CA ASP A 267 11.44 -13.01 5.21
C ASP A 267 10.38 -12.68 4.15
N ASN A 268 10.31 -13.52 3.12
CA ASN A 268 9.38 -13.42 2.01
C ASN A 268 8.50 -14.66 1.96
N LEU A 269 7.37 -14.61 2.67
CA LEU A 269 6.42 -15.72 2.70
C LEU A 269 5.68 -15.88 1.37
N ALA A 270 5.48 -17.14 0.94
CA ALA A 270 4.48 -17.44 -0.06
C ALA A 270 3.08 -16.96 0.42
N ARG A 271 2.23 -16.50 -0.50
CA ARG A 271 0.91 -15.94 -0.14
C ARG A 271 0.07 -16.89 0.71
N SER A 272 0.11 -18.20 0.45
CA SER A 272 -0.58 -19.21 1.25
C SER A 272 -0.10 -19.25 2.70
N ASP A 273 1.22 -19.23 2.94
CA ASP A 273 1.77 -19.25 4.29
C ASP A 273 1.60 -17.91 5.02
N TYR A 274 1.67 -16.79 4.28
CA TYR A 274 1.27 -15.48 4.79
C TYR A 274 -0.17 -15.50 5.33
N LEU A 275 -1.12 -16.02 4.54
CA LEU A 275 -2.52 -16.13 4.93
C LEU A 275 -2.74 -17.11 6.08
N LYS A 276 -2.00 -18.22 6.12
CA LYS A 276 -2.03 -19.14 7.28
C LYS A 276 -1.56 -18.44 8.54
N TRP A 277 -0.47 -17.67 8.49
CA TRP A 277 0.01 -16.90 9.66
C TRP A 277 -0.98 -15.83 10.07
N MET A 278 -1.54 -15.08 9.12
CA MET A 278 -2.60 -14.09 9.36
C MET A 278 -3.79 -14.74 10.08
N ASN A 279 -4.21 -15.93 9.66
CA ASN A 279 -5.30 -16.67 10.32
C ASN A 279 -4.89 -17.35 11.63
N THR A 280 -3.60 -17.61 11.81
CA THR A 280 -3.04 -18.27 13.00
C THR A 280 -2.69 -17.30 14.11
N CYS A 281 -2.38 -16.03 13.85
CA CYS A 281 -2.12 -15.11 14.94
C CYS A 281 -3.40 -14.73 15.69
N ASP A 282 -3.22 -14.27 16.92
CA ASP A 282 -4.26 -13.65 17.76
C ASP A 282 -4.09 -12.13 17.72
N PHE A 283 -2.83 -11.68 17.78
CA PHE A 283 -2.45 -10.27 17.68
C PHE A 283 -1.49 -10.01 16.54
N ILE A 284 -1.58 -8.83 15.94
CA ILE A 284 -0.56 -8.30 15.03
C ILE A 284 0.10 -7.09 15.68
N LEU A 285 1.42 -7.16 15.84
CA LEU A 285 2.21 -6.11 16.47
C LEU A 285 2.61 -5.08 15.40
N LEU A 286 2.23 -3.82 15.62
CA LEU A 286 2.54 -2.70 14.73
C LEU A 286 3.13 -1.54 15.55
N PRO A 287 4.32 -1.72 16.16
CA PRO A 287 5.02 -0.67 16.91
C PRO A 287 5.65 0.38 15.99
N TYR A 288 4.87 0.86 15.01
CA TYR A 288 5.36 1.73 13.96
C TYR A 288 5.69 3.12 14.49
N ASP A 289 6.64 3.78 13.82
CA ASP A 289 6.99 5.16 14.12
C ASP A 289 5.79 6.10 13.91
N SER A 290 5.46 6.85 14.96
CA SER A 290 4.28 7.72 14.98
C SER A 290 4.39 8.91 14.03
N VAL A 291 5.61 9.32 13.68
CA VAL A 291 5.83 10.42 12.72
C VAL A 291 5.63 9.90 11.29
N ALA A 292 6.29 8.81 10.93
CA ALA A 292 6.23 8.20 9.62
C ALA A 292 4.82 7.69 9.27
N TYR A 293 4.09 7.12 10.24
CA TYR A 293 2.76 6.55 10.04
C TYR A 293 1.62 7.43 10.55
N ARG A 294 1.83 8.75 10.71
CA ARG A 294 0.76 9.67 11.14
C ARG A 294 -0.45 9.67 10.19
N GLU A 295 -0.17 9.60 8.89
CA GLU A 295 -1.17 9.64 7.80
C GLU A 295 -1.01 8.49 6.80
N ARG A 296 0.13 7.78 6.84
CA ARG A 296 0.37 6.64 5.95
C ARG A 296 -0.46 5.46 6.40
N THR A 297 -1.09 4.80 5.43
CA THR A 297 -1.79 3.55 5.66
C THR A 297 -0.82 2.41 5.97
N SER A 298 -1.37 1.34 6.53
CA SER A 298 -0.67 0.07 6.71
C SER A 298 -1.53 -1.04 6.11
N GLY A 299 -1.07 -1.61 5.00
CA GLY A 299 -1.76 -2.76 4.39
C GLY A 299 -1.94 -3.92 5.38
N ILE A 300 -0.92 -4.18 6.20
CA ILE A 300 -0.96 -5.19 7.27
C ILE A 300 -2.06 -4.87 8.31
N PHE A 301 -2.26 -3.59 8.66
CA PHE A 301 -3.34 -3.21 9.57
C PHE A 301 -4.72 -3.48 8.94
N THR A 302 -4.93 -3.05 7.69
CA THR A 302 -6.19 -3.31 6.99
C THR A 302 -6.45 -4.82 6.88
N GLU A 303 -5.42 -5.59 6.50
CA GLU A 303 -5.52 -7.06 6.41
C GLU A 303 -5.80 -7.70 7.78
N CYS A 304 -5.20 -7.21 8.87
CA CYS A 304 -5.46 -7.62 10.25
C CYS A 304 -6.95 -7.50 10.60
N ILE A 305 -7.51 -6.32 10.37
CA ILE A 305 -8.92 -6.01 10.70
C ILE A 305 -9.86 -6.89 9.88
N ILE A 306 -9.60 -7.03 8.57
CA ILE A 306 -10.40 -7.86 7.67
C ILE A 306 -10.35 -9.34 8.08
N ALA A 307 -9.20 -9.82 8.53
CA ALA A 307 -9.03 -11.16 9.10
C ALA A 307 -9.65 -11.33 10.50
N GLY A 308 -10.20 -10.26 11.10
CA GLY A 308 -10.78 -10.28 12.44
C GLY A 308 -9.73 -10.47 13.53
N LYS A 309 -8.51 -10.01 13.28
CA LYS A 309 -7.37 -10.10 14.22
C LYS A 309 -7.19 -8.78 14.95
N THR A 310 -6.60 -8.86 16.14
CA THR A 310 -6.44 -7.69 17.00
C THR A 310 -5.11 -7.00 16.69
N PRO A 311 -5.10 -5.80 16.09
CA PRO A 311 -3.86 -5.05 15.94
C PRO A 311 -3.48 -4.41 17.28
N LEU A 312 -2.19 -4.36 17.58
CA LEU A 312 -1.62 -3.57 18.68
C LEU A 312 -0.71 -2.51 18.07
N VAL A 313 -1.06 -1.24 18.28
CA VAL A 313 -0.51 -0.14 17.47
C VAL A 313 0.07 0.97 18.35
N THR A 314 1.05 1.70 17.81
CA THR A 314 1.57 2.92 18.44
C THR A 314 0.54 4.04 18.37
N ALA A 315 0.40 4.79 19.48
CA ALA A 315 -0.39 6.02 19.51
C ALA A 315 0.05 7.04 18.43
N LYS A 316 -0.85 7.97 18.08
CA LYS A 316 -0.62 9.07 17.11
C LYS A 316 -0.31 8.62 15.67
N THR A 317 -0.50 7.34 15.35
CA THR A 317 -0.51 6.81 13.98
C THR A 317 -1.90 6.92 13.35
N TRP A 318 -1.99 6.77 12.03
CA TRP A 318 -3.27 6.59 11.32
C TRP A 318 -4.06 5.40 11.90
N MET A 319 -3.38 4.28 12.15
CA MET A 319 -4.00 3.07 12.71
C MET A 319 -4.64 3.32 14.09
N ALA A 320 -3.98 4.11 14.95
CA ALA A 320 -4.55 4.50 16.24
C ALA A 320 -5.82 5.37 16.08
N LYS A 321 -5.88 6.23 15.04
CA LYS A 321 -7.10 6.99 14.72
C LYS A 321 -8.22 6.06 14.27
N GLU A 322 -7.91 5.08 13.42
CA GLU A 322 -8.88 4.07 12.97
C GLU A 322 -9.47 3.29 14.16
N LEU A 323 -8.64 2.78 15.07
CA LEU A 323 -9.10 2.10 16.28
C LEU A 323 -9.96 2.99 17.19
N SER A 324 -9.62 4.28 17.27
CA SER A 324 -10.36 5.24 18.09
C SER A 324 -11.80 5.46 17.60
N LYS A 325 -12.08 5.30 16.29
CA LYS A 325 -13.45 5.38 15.73
C LYS A 325 -14.39 4.32 16.32
N TYR A 326 -13.84 3.20 16.78
CA TYR A 326 -14.57 2.06 17.34
C TYR A 326 -14.33 1.87 18.85
N ASP A 327 -13.79 2.89 19.53
CA ASP A 327 -13.44 2.85 20.96
C ASP A 327 -12.53 1.67 21.36
N LEU A 328 -11.59 1.28 20.47
CA LEU A 328 -10.58 0.24 20.70
C LEU A 328 -9.28 0.83 21.27
N LYS A 329 -9.38 1.65 22.32
CA LYS A 329 -8.23 2.36 22.90
C LYS A 329 -7.24 1.43 23.60
N GLU A 330 -7.71 0.30 24.10
CA GLU A 330 -6.91 -0.75 24.72
C GLU A 330 -5.85 -1.34 23.78
N SER A 331 -6.12 -1.33 22.47
CA SER A 331 -5.21 -1.78 21.42
C SER A 331 -4.18 -0.72 20.99
N ILE A 332 -4.23 0.47 21.59
CA ILE A 332 -3.30 1.57 21.35
C ILE A 332 -2.30 1.60 22.51
N LEU A 333 -1.04 1.25 22.23
CA LEU A 333 -0.02 1.03 23.24
C LEU A 333 0.98 2.19 23.31
N SER A 334 1.47 2.43 24.53
CA SER A 334 2.81 2.96 24.72
C SER A 334 3.76 1.76 24.75
N TRP A 335 4.84 1.83 23.99
CA TRP A 335 5.79 0.73 23.87
C TRP A 335 6.95 0.81 24.87
N ASP A 336 6.90 1.78 25.79
CA ASP A 336 7.99 2.08 26.74
C ASP A 336 8.01 1.13 27.95
N ASP A 337 6.85 0.57 28.35
CA ASP A 337 6.74 -0.37 29.48
C ASP A 337 6.38 -1.77 28.98
N LEU A 338 7.39 -2.64 28.92
CA LEU A 338 7.26 -4.02 28.45
C LEU A 338 6.33 -4.86 29.35
N SER A 339 6.30 -4.61 30.66
CA SER A 339 5.42 -5.32 31.59
C SER A 339 3.96 -4.99 31.30
N GLU A 340 3.67 -3.70 31.11
CA GLU A 340 2.33 -3.21 30.79
C GLU A 340 1.84 -3.79 29.45
N ILE A 341 2.71 -3.84 28.43
CA ILE A 341 2.37 -4.41 27.11
C ILE A 341 1.96 -5.88 27.24
N ILE A 342 2.73 -6.67 27.98
CA ILE A 342 2.43 -8.09 28.19
C ILE A 342 1.12 -8.28 28.95
N GLN A 343 0.89 -7.48 30.00
CA GLN A 343 -0.37 -7.50 30.74
C GLN A 343 -1.57 -7.12 29.86
N LYS A 344 -1.42 -6.11 28.99
CA LYS A 344 -2.45 -5.69 28.04
C LYS A 344 -2.77 -6.77 27.02
N ILE A 345 -1.77 -7.45 26.46
CA ILE A 345 -2.00 -8.59 25.54
C ILE A 345 -2.90 -9.65 26.19
N VAL A 346 -2.56 -10.05 27.43
CA VAL A 346 -3.35 -11.05 28.17
C VAL A 346 -4.74 -10.53 28.51
N PHE A 347 -4.87 -9.25 28.89
CA PHE A 347 -6.15 -8.63 29.18
C PHE A 347 -7.07 -8.60 27.94
N ILE A 348 -6.56 -8.11 26.80
CA ILE A 348 -7.33 -7.96 25.56
C ILE A 348 -7.79 -9.32 25.03
N GLU A 349 -6.94 -10.35 25.13
CA GLU A 349 -7.30 -11.70 24.69
C GLU A 349 -8.54 -12.23 25.42
N ASN A 350 -8.68 -11.88 26.69
CA ASN A 350 -9.80 -12.32 27.52
C ASN A 350 -10.98 -11.34 27.54
N ASN A 351 -10.87 -10.20 26.84
CA ASN A 351 -11.90 -9.16 26.85
C ASN A 351 -12.91 -9.38 25.71
N SER A 352 -14.11 -9.86 26.07
CA SER A 352 -15.21 -10.06 25.11
C SER A 352 -15.71 -8.76 24.48
N GLU A 353 -15.60 -7.64 25.18
CA GLU A 353 -16.05 -6.34 24.67
C GLU A 353 -15.12 -5.82 23.58
N SER A 354 -13.80 -5.94 23.77
CA SER A 354 -12.81 -5.65 22.73
C SER A 354 -13.05 -6.48 21.47
N LYS A 355 -13.37 -7.78 21.63
CA LYS A 355 -13.69 -8.67 20.51
C LYS A 355 -14.96 -8.24 19.75
N LYS A 356 -15.99 -7.76 20.45
CA LYS A 356 -17.21 -7.21 19.81
C LYS A 356 -16.93 -5.92 19.04
N LYS A 357 -16.19 -4.99 19.64
CA LYS A 357 -15.80 -3.73 18.98
C LYS A 357 -14.97 -3.98 17.72
N LEU A 358 -14.01 -4.90 17.79
CA LEU A 358 -13.22 -5.33 16.64
C LEU A 358 -14.08 -5.97 15.54
N TYR A 359 -15.07 -6.80 15.92
CA TYR A 359 -15.99 -7.39 14.96
C TYR A 359 -16.81 -6.32 14.21
N LEU A 360 -17.28 -5.27 14.90
CA LEU A 360 -17.98 -4.15 14.25
C LEU A 360 -17.07 -3.45 13.22
N MET A 361 -15.84 -3.14 13.63
CA MET A 361 -14.83 -2.56 12.73
C MET A 361 -14.56 -3.46 11.51
N GLN A 362 -14.43 -4.77 11.74
CA GLN A 362 -14.23 -5.75 10.68
C GLN A 362 -15.37 -5.72 9.64
N GLN A 363 -16.63 -5.66 10.08
CA GLN A 363 -17.77 -5.66 9.14
C GLN A 363 -17.76 -4.42 8.24
N GLU A 364 -17.46 -3.25 8.80
CA GLU A 364 -17.34 -2.02 8.01
C GLU A 364 -16.14 -2.07 7.05
N TYR A 365 -15.00 -2.58 7.51
CA TYR A 365 -13.82 -2.76 6.67
C TYR A 365 -14.06 -3.75 5.52
N LEU A 366 -14.78 -4.84 5.75
CA LEU A 366 -15.18 -5.79 4.72
C LEU A 366 -16.11 -5.16 3.69
N ALA A 367 -17.04 -4.31 4.13
CA ALA A 367 -17.97 -3.60 3.25
C ALA A 367 -17.28 -2.51 2.41
N LEU A 368 -16.31 -1.82 2.99
CA LEU A 368 -15.59 -0.72 2.32
C LEU A 368 -14.42 -1.22 1.48
N HIS A 369 -13.50 -1.98 2.07
CA HIS A 369 -12.27 -2.42 1.43
C HIS A 369 -12.47 -3.77 0.77
N ASN A 370 -13.02 -3.73 -0.43
CA ASN A 370 -13.15 -4.89 -1.30
C ASN A 370 -13.10 -4.47 -2.78
N LEU A 371 -12.97 -5.49 -3.63
CA LEU A 371 -12.87 -5.31 -5.08
C LEU A 371 -14.07 -4.55 -5.68
N LYS A 372 -15.30 -4.81 -5.20
CA LYS A 372 -16.52 -4.18 -5.74
C LYS A 372 -16.58 -2.70 -5.37
N SER A 373 -16.27 -2.35 -4.13
CA SER A 373 -16.21 -0.97 -3.67
C SER A 373 -15.12 -0.20 -4.42
N TYR A 374 -13.95 -0.80 -4.63
CA TYR A 374 -12.89 -0.20 -5.45
C TYR A 374 -13.36 0.07 -6.89
N ALA A 375 -13.96 -0.92 -7.55
CA ALA A 375 -14.51 -0.77 -8.90
C ALA A 375 -15.62 0.31 -8.95
N LYS A 376 -16.50 0.37 -7.94
CA LYS A 376 -17.52 1.42 -7.83
C LYS A 376 -16.89 2.81 -7.77
N THR A 377 -15.89 3.01 -6.92
CA THR A 377 -15.16 4.29 -6.83
C THR A 377 -14.48 4.64 -8.15
N MET A 378 -13.84 3.67 -8.83
CA MET A 378 -13.28 3.89 -10.17
C MET A 378 -14.35 4.35 -11.17
N GLN A 379 -15.53 3.70 -11.18
CA GLN A 379 -16.62 4.07 -12.06
C GLN A 379 -17.12 5.50 -11.77
N GLU A 380 -17.24 5.88 -10.50
CA GLU A 380 -17.66 7.23 -10.10
C GLU A 380 -16.68 8.31 -10.56
N ILE A 381 -15.36 8.06 -10.46
CA ILE A 381 -14.33 8.94 -11.00
C ILE A 381 -14.39 8.98 -12.53
N GLY A 382 -14.64 7.85 -13.18
CA GLY A 382 -14.69 7.71 -14.63
C GLY A 382 -15.97 8.21 -15.30
N ARG A 383 -16.97 8.73 -14.58
CA ARG A 383 -18.26 9.17 -15.16
C ARG A 383 -18.17 10.44 -16.02
N PHE A 384 -17.03 11.10 -16.06
CA PHE A 384 -16.83 12.36 -16.79
C PHE A 384 -16.38 12.16 -18.26
N TRP A 385 -16.71 11.00 -18.84
CA TRP A 385 -16.42 10.63 -20.23
C TRP A 385 -17.64 10.68 -21.13
#